data_AF-A0A7C5IGG0-F1
#
_entry.id   AF-A0A7C5IGG0-F1
#
_cell.length_a   1.000
_cell.length_b   1.000
_cell.length_c   1.000
_cell.angle_alpha   90.00
_cell.angle_beta   90.00
_cell.angle_gamma   90.00
#
_symmetry.space_group_name_H-M   'P 1'
#
loop_
_entity.id
_entity.type
_entity.pdbx_description
1 polymer ?
#
loop_
_entity_poly.entity_id
_entity_poly.type
_entity_poly.pdbx_seq_one_letter_code
_entity_poly.pdbx_strand_id
1 'polypeptide(L)'
;MVKKLILLIAFICIFAVYCYPSEWFEKNKELSVVFHKNVWLYIENANKEDNIGKWKEADLWLSKAEKKIEETRPFIAGSWPSGWPYDAEALVFLKYATPDAYLYRIIGDYAYSHKKTKEALDYYNRYIVHSIVPDTSYMAKVAEIYEKAGMLKDARIMYENISRVIEDKNFHGDVFTLQYLNRKIKNIDIKMKKCVLLPLDVFFGNIPDFIKGDFQKIFIDEITGMKNFSVVSKKDLERVLSEEKLTESDLQYPDELSTIGRALNVDYILRPSLTKIDEYYIFHIDVFDPQKKSWFDNYEYKTESYEYLLNLIKRFVSQFQGEDISENLLLPETEFLWEYEIDSPATDLKLSANGKRIIVGCENGSVYIFTSKGTVLRRFKTSEKVLKVAVSPCGEYYGWGSLDGMVYFADAKGIKWTEKTGNYIRDIDISQGGRFTVFGINNDVIFKDIKGETFWKESLPQWITKIKITENSHRIFVGMENGEYWCFSDEGNALWKKNFNDKIVDINTSENYNGAVTAKGKTFILDSEGNEIFNFESGEKIQYATSEPEIIRLMSGKKGKCFYFLSKDKNQLWEYNIREKINFIDALDDGGLIISTESKNIFAFRIIWK
;
A
#
# COMPACT_ATOMS: atom_id res chain seq x y z
N MET A 1 -55.88 -9.93 -36.67
CA MET A 1 -54.74 -10.30 -35.79
C MET A 1 -54.28 -9.06 -35.01
N VAL A 2 -55.19 -8.45 -34.24
CA VAL A 2 -54.96 -7.26 -33.39
C VAL A 2 -55.68 -7.51 -32.06
N LYS A 3 -55.25 -8.56 -31.35
CA LYS A 3 -55.71 -8.93 -30.00
C LYS A 3 -54.57 -9.46 -29.12
N LYS A 4 -53.32 -9.14 -29.47
CA LYS A 4 -52.12 -9.45 -28.66
C LYS A 4 -51.30 -8.22 -28.24
N LEU A 5 -51.85 -7.01 -28.38
CA LEU A 5 -51.17 -5.75 -28.04
C LEU A 5 -51.90 -4.90 -26.97
N ILE A 6 -52.83 -5.50 -26.20
CA ILE A 6 -53.55 -4.80 -25.11
C ILE A 6 -53.34 -5.46 -23.73
N LEU A 7 -52.68 -6.61 -23.66
CA LEU A 7 -52.39 -7.31 -22.40
C LEU A 7 -50.97 -7.10 -21.86
N LEU A 8 -50.12 -6.32 -22.55
CA LEU A 8 -48.77 -5.96 -22.08
C LEU A 8 -48.63 -4.49 -21.66
N ILE A 9 -49.69 -3.68 -21.77
CA ILE A 9 -49.70 -2.25 -21.40
C ILE A 9 -50.56 -2.01 -20.12
N ALA A 10 -51.18 -3.06 -19.56
CA ALA A 10 -51.85 -3.01 -18.25
C ALA A 10 -51.03 -3.64 -17.12
N PHE A 11 -49.70 -3.73 -17.27
CA PHE A 11 -48.75 -4.05 -16.19
C PHE A 11 -47.79 -2.87 -15.90
N ILE A 12 -48.21 -1.67 -16.30
CA ILE A 12 -47.63 -0.38 -15.88
C ILE A 12 -48.82 0.43 -15.35
N CYS A 13 -49.18 0.18 -14.09
CA CYS A 13 -49.83 1.08 -13.15
C CYS A 13 -50.30 0.23 -11.96
N ILE A 14 -49.87 0.63 -10.76
CA ILE A 14 -50.16 0.01 -9.46
C ILE A 14 -49.29 -1.22 -9.12
N PHE A 15 -47.97 -1.07 -9.17
CA PHE A 15 -47.19 -1.47 -7.99
C PHE A 15 -47.06 -0.21 -7.14
N ALA A 16 -48.08 0.03 -6.31
CA ALA A 16 -47.83 0.76 -5.08
C ALA A 16 -46.69 0.00 -4.40
N VAL A 17 -45.53 0.63 -4.33
CA VAL A 17 -44.39 0.12 -3.57
C VAL A 17 -44.89 0.02 -2.14
N TYR A 18 -45.35 -1.16 -1.74
CA TYR A 18 -45.38 -1.55 -0.34
C TYR A 18 -43.91 -1.66 0.06
N CYS A 19 -43.27 -0.51 0.32
CA CYS A 19 -41.99 -0.45 1.00
C CYS A 19 -42.28 -1.01 2.38
N TYR A 20 -41.85 -2.23 2.64
CA TYR A 20 -41.75 -2.70 4.01
C TYR A 20 -40.74 -1.77 4.70
N PRO A 21 -41.13 -1.11 5.78
CA PRO A 21 -40.23 -0.24 6.53
C PRO A 21 -39.01 -1.04 7.02
N SER A 22 -37.85 -0.38 7.08
CA SER A 22 -36.60 -1.02 7.45
C SER A 22 -36.66 -1.59 8.87
N GLU A 23 -35.91 -2.67 9.11
CA GLU A 23 -35.93 -3.37 10.41
C GLU A 23 -35.53 -2.44 11.57
N TRP A 24 -34.58 -1.54 11.35
CA TRP A 24 -34.16 -0.55 12.35
C TRP A 24 -35.25 0.48 12.66
N PHE A 25 -36.06 0.86 11.66
CA PHE A 25 -37.12 1.85 11.83
C PHE A 25 -38.32 1.25 12.55
N GLU A 26 -38.81 0.08 12.13
CA GLU A 26 -39.97 -0.55 12.78
C GLU A 26 -39.70 -0.89 14.24
N LYS A 27 -38.50 -1.35 14.57
CA LYS A 27 -38.10 -1.62 15.97
C LYS A 27 -38.22 -0.40 16.88
N ASN A 28 -38.11 0.81 16.32
CA ASN A 28 -38.06 2.05 17.09
C ASN A 28 -39.28 2.95 16.87
N LYS A 29 -40.27 2.52 16.07
CA LYS A 29 -41.44 3.32 15.67
C LYS A 29 -42.30 3.80 16.84
N GLU A 30 -42.40 2.98 17.89
CA GLU A 30 -43.15 3.32 19.11
C GLU A 30 -42.55 4.54 19.83
N LEU A 31 -41.26 4.84 19.59
CA LEU A 31 -40.59 6.01 20.17
C LEU A 31 -41.04 7.34 19.53
N SER A 32 -41.86 7.32 18.47
CA SER A 32 -42.36 8.54 17.82
C SER A 32 -43.03 9.50 18.79
N VAL A 33 -43.68 8.98 19.84
CA VAL A 33 -44.38 9.75 20.86
C VAL A 33 -43.48 10.59 21.75
N VAL A 34 -42.16 10.31 21.81
CA VAL A 34 -41.22 11.11 22.63
C VAL A 34 -40.52 12.23 21.85
N PHE A 35 -40.74 12.32 20.54
CA PHE A 35 -40.05 13.28 19.68
C PHE A 35 -40.95 14.44 19.26
N HIS A 36 -40.36 15.63 19.16
CA HIS A 36 -41.00 16.73 18.45
C HIS A 36 -41.29 16.33 17.00
N LYS A 37 -42.46 16.71 16.46
CA LYS A 37 -42.95 16.32 15.13
C LYS A 37 -41.90 16.49 14.02
N ASN A 38 -41.16 17.59 14.03
CA ASN A 38 -40.11 17.86 13.04
C ASN A 38 -38.90 16.89 13.13
N VAL A 39 -38.55 16.43 14.33
CA VAL A 39 -37.43 15.48 14.52
C VAL A 39 -37.86 14.10 14.05
N TRP A 40 -39.07 13.66 14.42
CA TRP A 40 -39.60 12.39 13.92
C TRP A 40 -39.75 12.37 12.40
N LEU A 41 -40.19 13.50 11.80
CA LEU A 41 -40.27 13.64 10.35
C LEU A 41 -38.91 13.45 9.66
N TYR A 42 -37.81 13.88 10.28
CA TYR A 42 -36.46 13.61 9.75
C TYR A 42 -36.12 12.12 9.80
N ILE A 43 -36.46 11.42 10.88
CA ILE A 43 -36.26 9.97 11.00
C ILE A 43 -37.11 9.21 9.96
N GLU A 44 -38.36 9.62 9.74
CA GLU A 44 -39.23 9.05 8.69
C GLU A 44 -38.67 9.26 7.28
N ASN A 45 -38.13 10.45 7.00
CA ASN A 45 -37.48 10.73 5.73
C ASN A 45 -36.19 9.92 5.58
N ALA A 46 -35.41 9.73 6.64
CA ALA A 46 -34.25 8.85 6.61
C ALA A 46 -34.64 7.41 6.23
N ASN A 47 -35.68 6.85 6.84
CA ASN A 47 -36.22 5.52 6.49
C ASN A 47 -36.71 5.46 5.03
N LYS A 48 -37.38 6.51 4.52
CA LYS A 48 -37.80 6.54 3.11
C LYS A 48 -36.62 6.49 2.15
N GLU A 49 -35.59 7.30 2.38
CA GLU A 49 -34.39 7.31 1.54
C GLU A 49 -33.61 6.00 1.65
N ASP A 50 -33.52 5.44 2.86
CA ASP A 50 -32.89 4.14 3.13
C ASP A 50 -33.54 3.00 2.34
N ASN A 51 -34.89 2.90 2.36
CA ASN A 51 -35.63 1.88 1.62
C ASN A 51 -35.46 1.97 0.08
N ILE A 52 -35.07 3.14 -0.43
CA ILE A 52 -34.82 3.38 -1.86
C ILE A 52 -33.31 3.21 -2.19
N GLY A 53 -32.46 2.90 -1.19
CA GLY A 53 -31.01 2.69 -1.34
C GLY A 53 -30.17 3.97 -1.37
N LYS A 54 -30.75 5.10 -0.93
CA LYS A 54 -30.09 6.42 -0.88
C LYS A 54 -29.49 6.70 0.49
N TRP A 55 -28.43 5.98 0.82
CA TRP A 55 -27.83 5.98 2.16
C TRP A 55 -27.22 7.33 2.57
N LYS A 56 -26.68 8.11 1.62
CA LYS A 56 -26.09 9.42 1.93
C LYS A 56 -27.17 10.43 2.34
N GLU A 57 -28.32 10.37 1.67
CA GLU A 57 -29.48 11.19 1.97
C GLU A 57 -30.12 10.75 3.30
N ALA A 58 -30.16 9.45 3.58
CA ALA A 58 -30.60 8.92 4.87
C ALA A 58 -29.69 9.40 6.03
N ASP A 59 -28.36 9.30 5.87
CA ASP A 59 -27.36 9.81 6.81
C ASP A 59 -27.59 11.31 7.09
N LEU A 60 -27.81 12.11 6.02
CA LEU A 60 -28.05 13.56 6.15
C LEU A 60 -29.33 13.88 6.95
N TRP A 61 -30.40 13.10 6.78
CA TRP A 61 -31.63 13.27 7.55
C TRP A 61 -31.43 12.95 9.03
N LEU A 62 -30.70 11.89 9.35
CA LEU A 62 -30.36 11.55 10.74
C LEU A 62 -29.47 12.60 11.38
N SER A 63 -28.49 13.16 10.67
CA SER A 63 -27.69 14.29 11.17
C SER A 63 -28.52 15.55 11.44
N LYS A 64 -29.55 15.82 10.62
CA LYS A 64 -30.50 16.92 10.88
C LYS A 64 -31.33 16.67 12.14
N ALA A 65 -31.74 15.42 12.39
CA ALA A 65 -32.42 15.04 13.62
C ALA A 65 -31.51 15.27 14.83
N GLU A 66 -30.27 14.80 14.78
CA GLU A 66 -29.29 14.95 15.86
C GLU A 66 -29.02 16.42 16.18
N LYS A 67 -28.71 17.24 15.16
CA LYS A 67 -28.50 18.68 15.33
C LYS A 67 -29.70 19.36 16.00
N LYS A 68 -30.92 18.97 15.62
CA LYS A 68 -32.13 19.58 16.19
C LYS A 68 -32.31 19.22 17.66
N ILE A 69 -31.98 17.99 18.03
CA ILE A 69 -31.98 17.55 19.43
C ILE A 69 -30.93 18.31 20.24
N GLU A 70 -29.71 18.44 19.71
CA GLU A 70 -28.61 19.17 20.37
C GLU A 70 -28.97 20.63 20.65
N GLU A 71 -29.59 21.32 19.68
CA GLU A 71 -30.11 22.70 19.84
C GLU A 71 -31.18 22.83 20.94
N THR A 72 -31.84 21.73 21.31
CA THR A 72 -32.99 21.73 22.24
C THR A 72 -32.59 21.34 23.67
N ARG A 73 -31.39 20.77 23.88
CA ARG A 73 -30.96 20.34 25.22
C ARG A 73 -30.90 21.52 26.20
N PRO A 74 -31.17 21.29 27.50
CA PRO A 74 -31.35 19.99 28.16
C PRO A 74 -32.82 19.57 28.36
N PHE A 75 -33.08 18.25 28.37
CA PHE A 75 -34.41 17.67 28.64
C PHE A 75 -34.60 17.39 30.14
N ILE A 76 -34.98 18.41 30.91
CA ILE A 76 -35.13 18.33 32.37
C ILE A 76 -36.59 18.57 32.75
N ALA A 77 -37.15 17.77 33.66
CA ALA A 77 -38.56 17.87 34.06
C ALA A 77 -39.00 19.27 34.52
N GLY A 78 -38.11 20.04 35.16
CA GLY A 78 -38.40 21.42 35.60
C GLY A 78 -38.26 22.49 34.52
N SER A 79 -37.73 22.15 33.33
CA SER A 79 -37.50 23.08 32.21
C SER A 79 -37.65 22.34 30.88
N TRP A 80 -38.80 21.68 30.69
CA TRP A 80 -39.03 20.89 29.49
C TRP A 80 -39.16 21.79 28.26
N PRO A 81 -38.51 21.47 27.13
CA PRO A 81 -38.58 22.30 25.94
C PRO A 81 -40.01 22.46 25.41
N SER A 82 -40.38 23.70 25.05
CA SER A 82 -41.70 24.00 24.50
C SER A 82 -41.94 23.27 23.17
N GLY A 83 -43.13 22.66 23.04
CA GLY A 83 -43.54 21.89 21.85
C GLY A 83 -43.03 20.45 21.81
N TRP A 84 -42.21 20.02 22.77
CA TRP A 84 -41.81 18.62 22.90
C TRP A 84 -42.83 17.81 23.70
N PRO A 85 -43.13 16.56 23.29
CA PRO A 85 -44.09 15.72 24.02
C PRO A 85 -43.69 15.49 25.48
N TYR A 86 -44.67 15.62 26.37
CA TYR A 86 -44.55 15.32 27.81
C TYR A 86 -45.92 14.90 28.38
N ASP A 87 -46.67 14.15 27.59
CA ASP A 87 -47.99 13.62 27.94
C ASP A 87 -47.90 12.19 28.48
N ALA A 88 -49.06 11.60 28.81
CA ALA A 88 -49.11 10.25 29.38
C ALA A 88 -48.49 9.18 28.46
N GLU A 89 -48.59 9.36 27.14
CA GLU A 89 -48.03 8.43 26.15
C GLU A 89 -46.50 8.54 26.10
N ALA A 90 -45.95 9.76 26.07
CA ALA A 90 -44.51 10.00 26.11
C ALA A 90 -43.89 9.52 27.44
N LEU A 91 -44.57 9.73 28.57
CA LEU A 91 -44.09 9.36 29.90
C LEU A 91 -43.86 7.85 30.09
N VAL A 92 -44.54 7.00 29.31
CA VAL A 92 -44.28 5.54 29.29
C VAL A 92 -42.83 5.23 28.93
N PHE A 93 -42.22 6.03 28.05
CA PHE A 93 -40.85 5.87 27.56
C PHE A 93 -39.86 6.81 28.25
N LEU A 94 -40.27 8.06 28.53
CA LEU A 94 -39.41 9.08 29.14
C LEU A 94 -38.95 8.72 30.56
N LYS A 95 -39.63 7.80 31.24
CA LYS A 95 -39.18 7.26 32.54
C LYS A 95 -37.90 6.42 32.44
N TYR A 96 -37.56 5.91 31.24
CA TYR A 96 -36.38 5.05 31.03
C TYR A 96 -35.21 5.82 30.40
N ALA A 97 -35.47 6.72 29.46
CA ALA A 97 -34.42 7.47 28.79
C ALA A 97 -34.95 8.80 28.23
N THR A 98 -34.07 9.77 28.03
CA THR A 98 -34.40 11.06 27.44
C THR A 98 -34.55 10.97 25.91
N PRO A 99 -35.20 11.94 25.24
CA PRO A 99 -35.36 11.91 23.78
C PRO A 99 -34.03 11.83 23.02
N ASP A 100 -32.97 12.48 23.50
CA ASP A 100 -31.64 12.39 22.91
C ASP A 100 -31.05 10.97 23.02
N ALA A 101 -31.22 10.30 24.15
CA ALA A 101 -30.80 8.92 24.32
C ALA A 101 -31.51 8.00 23.30
N TYR A 102 -32.83 8.15 23.16
CA TYR A 102 -33.59 7.38 22.18
C TYR A 102 -33.18 7.65 20.73
N LEU A 103 -32.77 8.88 20.41
CA LEU A 103 -32.23 9.15 19.08
C LEU A 103 -30.90 8.43 18.86
N TYR A 104 -30.02 8.40 19.86
CA TYR A 104 -28.77 7.63 19.78
C TYR A 104 -29.03 6.14 19.57
N ARG A 105 -30.03 5.56 20.25
CA ARG A 105 -30.47 4.19 19.99
C ARG A 105 -30.89 3.97 18.53
N ILE A 106 -31.70 4.89 17.98
CA ILE A 106 -32.19 4.82 16.59
C ILE A 106 -31.03 4.88 15.59
N ILE A 107 -30.14 5.86 15.75
CA ILE A 107 -28.98 6.02 14.85
C ILE A 107 -28.04 4.81 14.97
N GLY A 108 -27.85 4.29 16.19
CA GLY A 108 -27.07 3.07 16.42
C GLY A 108 -27.66 1.84 15.72
N ASP A 109 -28.98 1.66 15.76
CA ASP A 109 -29.65 0.56 15.03
C ASP A 109 -29.56 0.70 13.50
N TYR A 110 -29.71 1.93 12.99
CA TYR A 110 -29.48 2.22 11.57
C TYR A 110 -28.04 1.89 11.15
N ALA A 111 -27.04 2.39 11.88
CA ALA A 111 -25.63 2.13 11.63
C ALA A 111 -25.31 0.63 11.68
N TYR A 112 -25.88 -0.09 12.67
CA TYR A 112 -25.70 -1.54 12.80
C TYR A 112 -26.28 -2.31 11.60
N SER A 113 -27.48 -1.93 11.13
CA SER A 113 -28.11 -2.55 9.95
C SER A 113 -27.27 -2.37 8.66
N HIS A 114 -26.47 -1.30 8.60
CA HIS A 114 -25.56 -0.99 7.50
C HIS A 114 -24.12 -1.50 7.71
N LYS A 115 -23.90 -2.40 8.69
CA LYS A 115 -22.57 -2.94 9.04
C LYS A 115 -21.54 -1.88 9.44
N LYS A 116 -21.98 -0.68 9.86
CA LYS A 116 -21.11 0.39 10.40
C LYS A 116 -20.86 0.16 11.90
N THR A 117 -20.13 -0.91 12.25
CA THR A 117 -20.00 -1.40 13.64
C THR A 117 -19.41 -0.39 14.63
N LYS A 118 -18.39 0.38 14.23
CA LYS A 118 -17.75 1.39 15.10
C LYS A 118 -18.72 2.53 15.45
N GLU A 119 -19.45 3.01 14.45
CA GLU A 119 -20.46 4.06 14.60
C GLU A 119 -21.63 3.57 15.45
N ALA A 120 -22.11 2.34 15.21
CA ALA A 120 -23.15 1.73 16.03
C ALA A 120 -22.74 1.63 17.51
N LEU A 121 -21.51 1.21 17.80
CA LEU A 121 -20.98 1.14 19.17
C LEU A 121 -20.93 2.52 19.85
N ASP A 122 -20.46 3.56 19.15
CA ASP A 122 -20.42 4.92 19.69
C ASP A 122 -21.83 5.37 20.11
N TYR A 123 -22.81 5.26 19.21
CA TYR A 123 -24.18 5.64 19.48
C TYR A 123 -24.86 4.79 20.58
N TYR A 124 -24.61 3.47 20.62
CA TYR A 124 -25.15 2.64 21.70
C TYR A 124 -24.55 2.98 23.06
N ASN A 125 -23.25 3.27 23.15
CA ASN A 125 -22.64 3.72 24.40
C ASN A 125 -23.23 5.05 24.86
N ARG A 126 -23.44 6.01 23.94
CA ARG A 126 -24.14 7.27 24.26
C ARG A 126 -25.56 7.03 24.76
N TYR A 127 -26.30 6.11 24.13
CA TYR A 127 -27.63 5.71 24.60
C TYR A 127 -27.61 5.16 26.03
N ILE A 128 -26.71 4.21 26.32
CA ILE A 128 -26.59 3.60 27.65
C ILE A 128 -26.24 4.65 28.71
N VAL A 129 -25.31 5.56 28.41
CA VAL A 129 -24.88 6.63 29.33
C VAL A 129 -26.01 7.64 29.59
N HIS A 130 -26.81 7.96 28.59
CA HIS A 130 -27.93 8.91 28.70
C HIS A 130 -29.26 8.25 29.13
N SER A 131 -29.26 6.94 29.37
CA SER A 131 -30.45 6.25 29.90
C SER A 131 -30.59 6.49 31.40
N ILE A 132 -31.81 6.81 31.84
CA ILE A 132 -32.15 7.04 33.26
C ILE A 132 -32.20 5.70 33.99
N VAL A 133 -32.79 4.69 33.36
CA VAL A 133 -32.81 3.31 33.83
C VAL A 133 -32.06 2.47 32.80
N PRO A 134 -31.07 1.65 33.19
CA PRO A 134 -30.29 0.85 32.25
C PRO A 134 -31.15 -0.11 31.42
N ASP A 135 -30.93 -0.10 30.09
CA ASP A 135 -31.52 -1.04 29.14
C ASP A 135 -30.60 -2.26 28.98
N THR A 136 -30.93 -3.34 29.69
CA THR A 136 -30.13 -4.57 29.69
C THR A 136 -30.09 -5.26 28.32
N SER A 137 -31.11 -5.11 27.47
CA SER A 137 -31.11 -5.64 26.11
C SER A 137 -30.05 -4.96 25.25
N TYR A 138 -29.96 -3.63 25.33
CA TYR A 138 -28.94 -2.88 24.58
C TYR A 138 -27.54 -3.04 25.19
N MET A 139 -27.41 -3.13 26.52
CA MET A 139 -26.13 -3.46 27.16
C MET A 139 -25.62 -4.83 26.71
N ALA A 140 -26.48 -5.85 26.65
CA ALA A 140 -26.11 -7.18 26.16
C ALA A 140 -25.74 -7.15 24.66
N LYS A 141 -26.51 -6.42 23.85
CA LYS A 141 -26.19 -6.21 22.42
C LYS A 141 -24.81 -5.59 22.24
N VAL A 142 -24.47 -4.57 23.03
CA VAL A 142 -23.13 -3.94 23.02
C VAL A 142 -22.05 -4.94 23.44
N ALA A 143 -22.27 -5.71 24.51
CA ALA A 143 -21.33 -6.72 24.97
C ALA A 143 -21.06 -7.80 23.90
N GLU A 144 -22.07 -8.24 23.16
CA GLU A 144 -21.93 -9.19 22.06
C GLU A 144 -21.19 -8.59 20.85
N ILE A 145 -21.44 -7.31 20.54
CA ILE A 145 -20.71 -6.61 19.48
C ILE A 145 -19.23 -6.48 19.87
N TYR A 146 -18.91 -6.13 21.12
CA TYR A 146 -17.53 -6.12 21.61
C TYR A 146 -16.89 -7.50 21.54
N GLU A 147 -17.60 -8.57 21.93
CA GLU A 147 -17.08 -9.94 21.85
C GLU A 147 -16.77 -10.34 20.39
N LYS A 148 -17.68 -10.03 19.45
CA LYS A 148 -17.48 -10.29 18.01
C LYS A 148 -16.36 -9.44 17.39
N ALA A 149 -16.14 -8.23 17.91
CA ALA A 149 -15.09 -7.32 17.45
C ALA A 149 -13.71 -7.60 18.10
N GLY A 150 -13.58 -8.62 18.96
CA GLY A 150 -12.34 -8.92 19.66
C GLY A 150 -11.99 -7.99 20.83
N MET A 151 -12.90 -7.06 21.19
CA MET A 151 -12.75 -6.12 22.31
C MET A 151 -13.11 -6.80 23.64
N LEU A 152 -12.36 -7.84 24.00
CA LEU A 152 -12.68 -8.75 25.10
C LEU A 152 -12.77 -8.04 26.47
N LYS A 153 -11.92 -7.03 26.70
CA LYS A 153 -11.94 -6.24 27.94
C LYS A 153 -13.24 -5.44 28.09
N ASP A 154 -13.67 -4.77 27.03
CA ASP A 154 -14.90 -3.97 27.03
C ASP A 154 -16.15 -4.86 27.10
N ALA A 155 -16.13 -6.01 26.41
CA ALA A 155 -17.17 -7.03 26.53
C ALA A 155 -17.30 -7.52 27.99
N ARG A 156 -16.17 -7.84 28.64
CA ARG A 156 -16.11 -8.28 30.04
C ARG A 156 -16.71 -7.24 30.99
N ILE A 157 -16.27 -5.99 30.87
CA ILE A 157 -16.79 -4.86 31.68
C ILE A 157 -18.30 -4.70 31.47
N MET A 158 -18.77 -4.80 30.23
CA MET A 158 -20.20 -4.66 29.92
C MET A 158 -21.03 -5.78 30.55
N TYR A 159 -20.58 -7.05 30.47
CA TYR A 159 -21.26 -8.16 31.15
C TYR A 159 -21.24 -8.03 32.68
N GLU A 160 -20.17 -7.50 33.28
CA GLU A 160 -20.13 -7.19 34.73
C GLU A 160 -21.12 -6.08 35.10
N ASN A 161 -21.24 -5.05 34.27
CA ASN A 161 -22.23 -3.99 34.48
C ASN A 161 -23.67 -4.53 34.41
N ILE A 162 -23.96 -5.44 33.47
CA ILE A 162 -25.27 -6.10 33.41
C ILE A 162 -25.54 -6.89 34.69
N SER A 163 -24.56 -7.66 35.20
CA SER A 163 -24.72 -8.40 36.46
C SER A 163 -25.09 -7.49 37.63
N ARG A 164 -24.38 -6.36 37.80
CA ARG A 164 -24.66 -5.38 38.87
C ARG A 164 -26.07 -4.81 38.75
N VAL A 165 -26.45 -4.39 37.55
CA VAL A 165 -27.77 -3.81 37.27
C VAL A 165 -28.91 -4.80 37.57
N ILE A 166 -28.71 -6.09 37.29
CA ILE A 166 -29.69 -7.14 37.60
C ILE A 166 -29.78 -7.41 39.11
N GLU A 167 -28.65 -7.37 39.83
CA GLU A 167 -28.61 -7.48 41.29
C GLU A 167 -29.35 -6.32 41.96
N ASP A 168 -29.18 -5.10 41.45
CA ASP A 168 -29.86 -3.88 41.93
C ASP A 168 -31.35 -3.83 41.58
N LYS A 169 -31.84 -4.73 40.72
CA LYS A 169 -33.23 -4.83 40.24
C LYS A 169 -33.79 -3.54 39.62
N ASN A 170 -32.92 -2.61 39.23
CA ASN A 170 -33.31 -1.31 38.66
C ASN A 170 -32.94 -1.28 37.18
N PHE A 171 -33.73 -1.97 36.35
CA PHE A 171 -33.47 -2.08 34.92
C PHE A 171 -34.75 -2.30 34.11
N HIS A 172 -34.63 -2.15 32.79
CA HIS A 172 -35.63 -2.63 31.84
C HIS A 172 -34.98 -3.42 30.70
N GLY A 173 -35.81 -4.04 29.86
CA GLY A 173 -35.36 -4.94 28.79
C GLY A 173 -35.34 -6.40 29.21
N ASP A 174 -34.45 -7.18 28.62
CA ASP A 174 -34.35 -8.62 28.79
C ASP A 174 -33.77 -9.03 30.15
N VAL A 175 -34.35 -10.06 30.77
CA VAL A 175 -33.84 -10.60 32.04
C VAL A 175 -32.79 -11.69 31.77
N PHE A 176 -31.55 -11.45 32.20
CA PHE A 176 -30.47 -12.43 32.12
C PHE A 176 -30.23 -13.12 33.46
N THR A 177 -29.85 -14.40 33.45
CA THR A 177 -29.47 -15.11 34.68
C THR A 177 -28.03 -14.82 35.05
N LEU A 178 -27.72 -14.66 36.35
CA LEU A 178 -26.34 -14.50 36.82
C LEU A 178 -25.44 -15.67 36.40
N GLN A 179 -26.01 -16.89 36.32
CA GLN A 179 -25.28 -18.05 35.82
C GLN A 179 -24.84 -17.90 34.35
N TYR A 180 -25.71 -17.35 33.49
CA TYR A 180 -25.38 -17.06 32.10
C TYR A 180 -24.27 -16.01 31.99
N LEU A 181 -24.39 -14.91 32.73
CA LEU A 181 -23.41 -13.81 32.73
C LEU A 181 -22.04 -14.28 33.25
N ASN A 182 -22.02 -15.03 34.36
CA ASN A 182 -20.79 -15.60 34.90
C ASN A 182 -20.12 -16.59 33.93
N ARG A 183 -20.89 -17.37 33.17
CA ARG A 183 -20.34 -18.23 32.11
C ARG A 183 -19.73 -17.42 30.98
N LYS A 184 -20.39 -16.33 30.57
CA LYS A 184 -19.85 -15.39 29.55
C LYS A 184 -18.55 -14.74 30.02
N ILE A 185 -18.52 -14.20 31.24
CA ILE A 185 -17.32 -13.60 31.85
C ILE A 185 -16.19 -14.63 31.94
N LYS A 186 -16.45 -15.84 32.46
CA LYS A 186 -15.44 -16.91 32.54
C LYS A 186 -14.87 -17.31 31.18
N ASN A 187 -15.73 -17.42 30.15
CA ASN A 187 -15.27 -17.73 28.80
C ASN A 187 -14.39 -16.60 28.23
N ILE A 188 -14.73 -15.34 28.52
CA ILE A 188 -13.92 -14.19 28.14
C ILE A 188 -12.60 -14.19 28.92
N ASP A 189 -12.61 -14.47 30.22
CA ASP A 189 -11.40 -14.56 31.06
C ASP A 189 -10.44 -15.66 30.55
N ILE A 190 -10.98 -16.80 30.10
CA ILE A 190 -10.19 -17.85 29.46
C ILE A 190 -9.58 -17.35 28.15
N LYS A 191 -10.36 -16.66 27.31
CA LYS A 191 -9.86 -16.02 26.08
C LYS A 191 -8.85 -14.90 26.36
N MET A 192 -8.92 -14.27 27.53
CA MET A 192 -8.02 -13.18 27.97
C MET A 192 -6.78 -13.69 28.70
N LYS A 193 -6.66 -14.98 29.03
CA LYS A 193 -5.46 -15.52 29.67
C LYS A 193 -4.27 -15.25 28.75
N LYS A 194 -3.32 -14.42 29.23
CA LYS A 194 -2.09 -14.11 28.49
C LYS A 194 -1.36 -15.40 28.17
N CYS A 195 -0.93 -15.52 26.92
CA CYS A 195 -0.12 -16.65 26.48
C CYS A 195 1.28 -16.51 27.09
N VAL A 196 1.74 -17.53 27.80
CA VAL A 196 3.05 -17.56 28.43
C VAL A 196 4.08 -18.13 27.45
N LEU A 197 5.11 -17.35 27.15
CA LEU A 197 6.16 -17.72 26.19
C LEU A 197 7.48 -17.96 26.91
N LEU A 198 8.24 -18.90 26.36
CA LEU A 198 9.66 -19.09 26.67
C LEU A 198 10.49 -18.85 25.39
N PRO A 199 11.11 -17.67 25.21
CA PRO A 199 12.09 -17.45 24.17
C PRO A 199 13.43 -18.07 24.56
N LEU A 200 13.96 -18.96 23.72
CA LEU A 200 15.32 -19.49 23.86
C LEU A 200 16.36 -18.50 23.29
N ASP A 201 17.62 -18.72 23.64
CA ASP A 201 18.74 -17.95 23.07
C ASP A 201 18.86 -18.21 21.56
N VAL A 202 19.16 -17.15 20.80
CA VAL A 202 19.28 -17.19 19.34
C VAL A 202 20.47 -18.04 18.94
N PHE A 203 20.20 -19.08 18.16
CA PHE A 203 21.27 -19.88 17.54
C PHE A 203 21.88 -19.11 16.36
N PHE A 204 23.18 -18.83 16.42
CA PHE A 204 23.88 -18.07 15.37
C PHE A 204 24.74 -18.97 14.49
N GLY A 205 24.49 -18.96 13.18
CA GLY A 205 25.32 -19.65 12.17
C GLY A 205 26.06 -18.65 11.26
N ASN A 206 27.39 -18.67 11.23
CA ASN A 206 28.20 -17.78 10.36
C ASN A 206 27.91 -16.26 10.51
N ILE A 207 27.48 -15.81 11.69
CA ILE A 207 27.20 -14.40 11.99
C ILE A 207 28.40 -13.75 12.69
N PRO A 208 28.82 -12.51 12.33
CA PRO A 208 29.83 -11.76 13.06
C PRO A 208 29.44 -11.44 14.51
N ASP A 209 30.41 -11.47 15.44
CA ASP A 209 30.14 -11.32 16.88
C ASP A 209 29.51 -9.97 17.26
N PHE A 210 29.83 -8.88 16.56
CA PHE A 210 29.26 -7.56 16.82
C PHE A 210 27.74 -7.51 16.59
N ILE A 211 27.18 -8.43 15.79
CA ILE A 211 25.72 -8.51 15.55
C ILE A 211 25.04 -9.33 16.65
N LYS A 212 25.69 -10.40 17.14
CA LYS A 212 25.04 -11.41 18.00
C LYS A 212 24.49 -10.82 19.30
N GLY A 213 25.30 -10.02 20.00
CA GLY A 213 24.94 -9.45 21.30
C GLY A 213 23.73 -8.52 21.23
N ASP A 214 23.77 -7.58 20.27
CA ASP A 214 22.67 -6.63 20.07
C ASP A 214 21.41 -7.34 19.57
N PHE A 215 21.54 -8.30 18.63
CA PHE A 215 20.40 -9.03 18.09
C PHE A 215 19.66 -9.85 19.14
N GLN A 216 20.39 -10.59 19.99
CA GLN A 216 19.81 -11.36 21.10
C GLN A 216 19.00 -10.46 22.03
N LYS A 217 19.60 -9.34 22.46
CA LYS A 217 18.95 -8.41 23.38
C LYS A 217 17.67 -7.82 22.79
N ILE A 218 17.76 -7.33 21.55
CA ILE A 218 16.62 -6.69 20.89
C ILE A 218 15.48 -7.70 20.64
N PHE A 219 15.81 -8.95 20.28
CA PHE A 219 14.81 -10.00 20.14
C PHE A 219 14.03 -10.20 21.44
N ILE A 220 14.71 -10.35 22.57
CA ILE A 220 14.05 -10.53 23.87
C ILE A 220 13.23 -9.29 24.27
N ASP A 221 13.76 -8.09 24.04
CA ASP A 221 13.07 -6.83 24.37
C ASP A 221 11.75 -6.67 23.58
N GLU A 222 11.77 -6.94 22.26
CA GLU A 222 10.59 -6.87 21.40
C GLU A 222 9.53 -7.93 21.75
N ILE A 223 9.96 -9.15 22.11
CA ILE A 223 9.05 -10.23 22.54
C ILE A 223 8.41 -9.90 23.90
N THR A 224 9.18 -9.30 24.81
CA THR A 224 8.69 -8.87 26.13
C THR A 224 7.70 -7.72 26.01
N GLY A 225 7.81 -6.89 24.95
CA GLY A 225 6.91 -5.79 24.66
C GLY A 225 5.52 -6.18 24.13
N MET A 226 5.26 -7.46 23.83
CA MET A 226 3.99 -7.91 23.27
C MET A 226 2.82 -7.77 24.24
N LYS A 227 1.69 -7.21 23.77
CA LYS A 227 0.56 -6.80 24.64
C LYS A 227 -0.15 -7.98 25.32
N ASN A 228 -0.30 -9.08 24.59
CA ASN A 228 -1.11 -10.25 24.98
C ASN A 228 -0.28 -11.44 25.48
N PHE A 229 1.02 -11.27 25.64
CA PHE A 229 1.94 -12.33 26.02
C PHE A 229 2.65 -11.98 27.34
N SER A 230 3.16 -13.01 28.00
CA SER A 230 4.07 -12.87 29.14
C SER A 230 5.27 -13.76 28.93
N VAL A 231 6.46 -13.22 29.14
CA VAL A 231 7.72 -13.93 28.90
C VAL A 231 8.26 -14.47 30.21
N VAL A 232 8.66 -15.74 30.23
CA VAL A 232 9.35 -16.34 31.37
C VAL A 232 10.75 -15.74 31.50
N SER A 233 11.14 -15.41 32.73
CA SER A 233 12.47 -14.82 32.97
C SER A 233 13.58 -15.85 32.80
N LYS A 234 14.76 -15.41 32.35
CA LYS A 234 15.94 -16.29 32.22
C LYS A 234 16.31 -16.95 33.55
N LYS A 235 16.12 -16.25 34.67
CA LYS A 235 16.36 -16.81 36.02
C LYS A 235 15.44 -17.98 36.36
N ASP A 236 14.18 -17.91 35.94
CA ASP A 236 13.22 -19.01 36.16
C ASP A 236 13.58 -20.23 35.30
N LEU A 237 14.03 -20.01 34.07
CA LEU A 237 14.54 -21.08 33.20
C LEU A 237 15.78 -21.75 33.81
N GLU A 238 16.77 -20.98 34.24
CA GLU A 238 18.00 -21.50 34.87
C GLU A 238 17.69 -22.32 36.14
N ARG A 239 16.74 -21.86 36.96
CA ARG A 239 16.28 -22.59 38.13
C ARG A 239 15.70 -23.95 37.75
N VAL A 240 14.77 -23.99 36.79
CA VAL A 240 14.14 -25.26 36.35
C VAL A 240 15.13 -26.19 35.67
N LEU A 241 16.05 -25.68 34.87
CA LEU A 241 17.14 -26.47 34.27
C LEU A 241 17.99 -27.15 35.35
N SER A 242 18.32 -26.44 36.43
CA SER A 242 19.08 -27.00 37.55
C SER A 242 18.30 -28.07 38.33
N GLU A 243 17.00 -27.89 38.50
CA GLU A 243 16.10 -28.84 39.18
C GLU A 243 15.96 -30.14 38.37
N GLU A 244 15.82 -30.03 37.06
CA GLU A 244 15.68 -31.15 36.12
C GLU A 244 17.04 -31.77 35.69
N LYS A 245 18.17 -31.20 36.14
CA LYS A 245 19.54 -31.61 35.77
C LYS A 245 19.80 -31.58 34.25
N LEU A 246 19.22 -30.59 33.57
CA LEU A 246 19.38 -30.34 32.15
C LEU A 246 20.29 -29.14 31.89
N THR A 247 20.87 -29.08 30.69
CA THR A 247 21.66 -27.97 30.18
C THR A 247 20.94 -27.29 29.01
N GLU A 248 21.36 -26.07 28.64
CA GLU A 248 20.82 -25.40 27.45
C GLU A 248 21.03 -26.22 26.16
N SER A 249 22.08 -27.05 26.10
CA SER A 249 22.33 -27.92 24.94
C SER A 249 21.32 -29.06 24.78
N ASP A 250 20.61 -29.41 25.85
CA ASP A 250 19.56 -30.44 25.82
C ASP A 250 18.24 -29.90 25.24
N LEU A 251 18.09 -28.57 25.16
CA LEU A 251 16.91 -27.88 24.61
C LEU A 251 16.74 -28.02 23.08
N GLN A 252 17.60 -28.81 22.44
CA GLN A 252 17.42 -29.20 21.04
C GLN A 252 16.39 -30.33 20.86
N TYR A 253 16.11 -31.09 21.92
CA TYR A 253 15.29 -32.29 21.87
C TYR A 253 13.83 -32.02 22.33
N PRO A 254 12.81 -32.53 21.61
CA PRO A 254 11.39 -32.30 21.95
C PRO A 254 10.94 -32.80 23.33
N ASP A 255 11.59 -33.82 23.88
CA ASP A 255 11.23 -34.44 25.16
C ASP A 255 11.56 -33.50 26.32
N GLU A 256 12.75 -32.93 26.28
CA GLU A 256 13.29 -31.96 27.23
C GLU A 256 12.53 -30.64 27.13
N LEU A 257 12.24 -30.17 25.90
CA LEU A 257 11.40 -28.99 25.67
C LEU A 257 9.99 -29.16 26.28
N SER A 258 9.38 -30.34 26.15
CA SER A 258 8.07 -30.64 26.74
C SER A 258 8.14 -30.67 28.27
N THR A 259 9.19 -31.26 28.84
CA THR A 259 9.41 -31.32 30.30
C THR A 259 9.53 -29.94 30.90
N ILE A 260 10.44 -29.11 30.38
CA ILE A 260 10.67 -27.75 30.85
C ILE A 260 9.44 -26.88 30.60
N GLY A 261 8.82 -27.03 29.44
CA GLY A 261 7.65 -26.24 29.10
C GLY A 261 6.46 -26.48 30.05
N ARG A 262 6.27 -27.73 30.47
CA ARG A 262 5.27 -28.09 31.48
C ARG A 262 5.65 -27.59 32.87
N ALA A 263 6.91 -27.71 33.27
CA ALA A 263 7.40 -27.26 34.57
C ALA A 263 7.25 -25.73 34.76
N LEU A 264 7.49 -24.95 33.70
CA LEU A 264 7.32 -23.50 33.68
C LEU A 264 5.89 -23.04 33.38
N ASN A 265 4.98 -23.98 33.10
CA ASN A 265 3.60 -23.70 32.67
C ASN A 265 3.56 -22.71 31.50
N VAL A 266 4.44 -22.91 30.50
CA VAL A 266 4.46 -22.12 29.26
C VAL A 266 3.52 -22.74 28.24
N ASP A 267 2.88 -21.86 27.47
CA ASP A 267 1.98 -22.24 26.39
C ASP A 267 2.78 -22.54 25.11
N TYR A 268 3.83 -21.75 24.81
CA TYR A 268 4.72 -22.00 23.68
C TYR A 268 6.19 -21.69 24.00
N ILE A 269 7.10 -22.45 23.38
CA ILE A 269 8.54 -22.19 23.39
C ILE A 269 8.96 -21.68 22.01
N LEU A 270 9.67 -20.56 21.96
CA LEU A 270 10.20 -19.98 20.72
C LEU A 270 11.67 -20.35 20.58
N ARG A 271 12.02 -20.99 19.46
CA ARG A 271 13.40 -21.34 19.12
C ARG A 271 13.89 -20.50 17.94
N PRO A 272 14.54 -19.35 18.19
CA PRO A 272 15.06 -18.49 17.14
C PRO A 272 16.44 -18.94 16.66
N SER A 273 16.73 -18.71 15.39
CA SER A 273 18.05 -18.88 14.79
C SER A 273 18.30 -17.81 13.74
N LEU A 274 19.55 -17.33 13.66
CA LEU A 274 20.01 -16.38 12.66
C LEU A 274 21.26 -16.93 11.99
N THR A 275 21.16 -17.24 10.70
CA THR A 275 22.26 -17.83 9.93
C THR A 275 22.58 -16.98 8.71
N LYS A 276 23.86 -16.80 8.39
CA LYS A 276 24.29 -16.24 7.11
C LYS A 276 24.65 -17.35 6.13
N ILE A 277 23.96 -17.38 4.99
CA ILE A 277 24.22 -18.29 3.86
C ILE A 277 24.41 -17.43 2.62
N ASP A 278 25.57 -17.55 1.98
CA ASP A 278 25.98 -16.71 0.85
C ASP A 278 25.83 -15.20 1.16
N GLU A 279 24.94 -14.50 0.45
CA GLU A 279 24.65 -13.08 0.63
C GLU A 279 23.48 -12.81 1.59
N TYR A 280 22.77 -13.85 2.03
CA TYR A 280 21.55 -13.72 2.81
C TYR A 280 21.74 -13.99 4.30
N TYR A 281 21.15 -13.13 5.12
CA TYR A 281 20.83 -13.42 6.52
C TYR A 281 19.44 -14.02 6.60
N ILE A 282 19.34 -15.22 7.15
CA ILE A 282 18.10 -15.98 7.32
C ILE A 282 17.78 -16.03 8.81
N PHE A 283 16.66 -15.41 9.17
CA PHE A 283 16.11 -15.43 10.52
C PHE A 283 14.93 -16.40 10.57
N HIS A 284 15.07 -17.45 11.36
CA HIS A 284 14.10 -18.53 11.46
C HIS A 284 13.65 -18.71 12.90
N ILE A 285 12.35 -18.90 13.13
CA ILE A 285 11.80 -19.16 14.46
C ILE A 285 10.86 -20.35 14.38
N ASP A 286 11.17 -21.40 15.14
CA ASP A 286 10.25 -22.50 15.37
C ASP A 286 9.46 -22.29 16.65
N VAL A 287 8.16 -22.60 16.61
CA VAL A 287 7.25 -22.52 17.76
C VAL A 287 6.90 -23.93 18.22
N PHE A 288 7.19 -24.27 19.46
CA PHE A 288 6.92 -25.58 20.05
C PHE A 288 5.80 -25.52 21.08
N ASP A 289 4.84 -26.46 21.00
CA ASP A 289 3.77 -26.67 21.98
C ASP A 289 4.21 -27.78 22.97
N PRO A 290 4.61 -27.42 24.21
CA PRO A 290 5.11 -28.38 25.19
C PRO A 290 4.02 -29.30 25.76
N GLN A 291 2.75 -28.91 25.66
CA GLN A 291 1.64 -29.73 26.14
C GLN A 291 1.40 -30.89 25.17
N LYS A 292 1.38 -30.59 23.86
CA LYS A 292 1.20 -31.58 22.79
C LYS A 292 2.48 -32.29 22.37
N LYS A 293 3.65 -31.78 22.77
CA LYS A 293 4.97 -32.28 22.36
C LYS A 293 5.14 -32.25 20.84
N SER A 294 4.78 -31.13 20.22
CA SER A 294 4.79 -30.96 18.77
C SER A 294 5.19 -29.55 18.36
N TRP A 295 5.87 -29.42 17.23
CA TRP A 295 6.07 -28.14 16.55
C TRP A 295 4.73 -27.62 16.04
N PHE A 296 4.37 -26.41 16.46
CA PHE A 296 3.09 -25.76 16.19
C PHE A 296 3.14 -24.91 14.92
N ASP A 297 4.18 -24.08 14.79
CA ASP A 297 4.32 -23.12 13.69
C ASP A 297 5.79 -22.81 13.40
N ASN A 298 6.07 -22.21 12.24
CA ASN A 298 7.41 -21.76 11.85
C ASN A 298 7.35 -20.44 11.08
N TYR A 299 8.37 -19.61 11.29
CA TYR A 299 8.51 -18.31 10.61
C TYR A 299 9.91 -18.19 10.04
N GLU A 300 10.01 -17.85 8.75
CA GLU A 300 11.28 -17.64 8.07
C GLU A 300 11.28 -16.26 7.40
N TYR A 301 12.35 -15.50 7.63
CA TYR A 301 12.60 -14.21 7.00
C TYR A 301 14.02 -14.16 6.45
N LYS A 302 14.22 -13.45 5.34
CA LYS A 302 15.54 -13.27 4.74
C LYS A 302 15.80 -11.82 4.34
N THR A 303 17.07 -11.42 4.39
CA THR A 303 17.56 -10.12 3.94
C THR A 303 18.99 -10.22 3.43
N GLU A 304 19.36 -9.42 2.44
CA GLU A 304 20.75 -9.31 1.95
C GLU A 304 21.60 -8.38 2.84
N SER A 305 20.96 -7.43 3.54
CA SER A 305 21.64 -6.46 4.40
C SER A 305 21.35 -6.71 5.88
N TYR A 306 22.40 -6.62 6.70
CA TYR A 306 22.32 -6.75 8.15
C TYR A 306 21.55 -5.60 8.82
N GLU A 307 21.39 -4.47 8.13
CA GLU A 307 20.70 -3.29 8.65
C GLU A 307 19.20 -3.55 8.87
N TYR A 308 18.63 -4.51 8.13
CA TYR A 308 17.22 -4.88 8.23
C TYR A 308 16.95 -6.03 9.19
N LEU A 309 17.97 -6.53 9.91
CA LEU A 309 17.80 -7.60 10.91
C LEU A 309 16.75 -7.24 11.97
N LEU A 310 16.71 -5.97 12.40
CA LEU A 310 15.70 -5.49 13.33
C LEU A 310 14.28 -5.53 12.72
N ASN A 311 14.15 -5.24 11.43
CA ASN A 311 12.86 -5.31 10.75
C ASN A 311 12.32 -6.75 10.78
N LEU A 312 13.19 -7.76 10.66
CA LEU A 312 12.78 -9.17 10.71
C LEU A 312 12.16 -9.55 12.06
N ILE A 313 12.75 -9.09 13.16
CA ILE A 313 12.22 -9.29 14.53
C ILE A 313 10.83 -8.64 14.65
N LYS A 314 10.69 -7.39 14.22
CA LYS A 314 9.42 -6.65 14.31
C LYS A 314 8.31 -7.24 13.45
N ARG A 315 8.68 -7.78 12.27
CA ARG A 315 7.76 -8.54 11.40
C ARG A 315 7.26 -9.79 12.12
N PHE A 316 8.16 -10.56 12.72
CA PHE A 316 7.78 -11.72 13.55
C PHE A 316 6.83 -11.34 14.68
N VAL A 317 7.17 -10.32 15.46
CA VAL A 317 6.35 -9.88 16.59
C VAL A 317 4.95 -9.45 16.15
N SER A 318 4.82 -8.79 15.01
CA SER A 318 3.50 -8.41 14.47
C SER A 318 2.71 -9.65 14.03
N GLN A 319 3.32 -10.53 13.23
CA GLN A 319 2.67 -11.74 12.71
C GLN A 319 2.28 -12.73 13.82
N PHE A 320 3.16 -12.94 14.80
CA PHE A 320 2.91 -13.86 15.91
C PHE A 320 1.76 -13.39 16.82
N GLN A 321 1.53 -12.07 16.91
CA GLN A 321 0.38 -11.49 17.60
C GLN A 321 -0.91 -11.49 16.74
N GLY A 322 -0.83 -11.90 15.47
CA GLY A 322 -1.94 -11.82 14.52
C GLY A 322 -2.23 -10.40 14.02
N GLU A 323 -1.26 -9.48 14.13
CA GLU A 323 -1.33 -8.12 13.61
C GLU A 323 -0.76 -8.06 12.18
N ASP A 324 -1.29 -7.15 11.35
CA ASP A 324 -0.74 -6.88 10.02
C ASP A 324 0.65 -6.21 10.13
N ILE A 325 1.58 -6.58 9.25
CA ILE A 325 2.90 -5.95 9.18
C ILE A 325 2.74 -4.49 8.72
N SER A 326 3.23 -3.56 9.53
CA SER A 326 3.27 -2.13 9.21
C SER A 326 4.08 -1.85 7.93
N GLU A 327 3.64 -0.90 7.10
CA GLU A 327 4.22 -0.68 5.76
C GLU A 327 5.71 -0.30 5.78
N ASN A 328 6.17 0.37 6.84
CA ASN A 328 7.56 0.75 7.04
C ASN A 328 8.50 -0.43 7.39
N LEU A 329 7.94 -1.60 7.73
CA LEU A 329 8.71 -2.81 8.00
C LEU A 329 8.82 -3.70 6.76
N LEU A 330 8.07 -3.40 5.70
CA LEU A 330 8.10 -4.19 4.47
C LEU A 330 9.45 -4.03 3.79
N LEU A 331 10.01 -5.16 3.36
CA LEU A 331 11.24 -5.19 2.58
C LEU A 331 10.89 -5.45 1.11
N PRO A 332 11.62 -4.84 0.16
CA PRO A 332 11.42 -5.12 -1.25
C PRO A 332 11.96 -6.52 -1.56
N GLU A 333 11.12 -7.34 -2.15
CA GLU A 333 11.50 -8.59 -2.80
C GLU A 333 11.32 -8.45 -4.30
N THR A 334 12.20 -9.08 -5.06
CA THR A 334 12.07 -9.15 -6.51
C THR A 334 11.22 -10.36 -6.89
N GLU A 335 10.19 -10.12 -7.70
CA GLU A 335 9.38 -11.17 -8.30
C GLU A 335 9.67 -11.25 -9.79
N PHE A 336 10.08 -12.43 -10.24
CA PHE A 336 10.24 -12.73 -11.66
C PHE A 336 8.87 -12.78 -12.35
N LEU A 337 8.74 -12.10 -13.49
CA LEU A 337 7.51 -12.06 -14.29
C LEU A 337 7.60 -12.95 -15.51
N TRP A 338 8.62 -12.74 -16.35
CA TRP A 338 8.82 -13.49 -17.58
C TRP A 338 10.25 -13.33 -18.11
N GLU A 339 10.64 -14.25 -18.97
CA GLU A 339 11.87 -14.19 -19.77
C GLU A 339 11.55 -14.38 -21.25
N TYR A 340 12.39 -13.81 -22.11
CA TYR A 340 12.30 -13.99 -23.55
C TYR A 340 13.70 -13.95 -24.18
N GLU A 341 14.05 -14.97 -24.96
CA GLU A 341 15.30 -15.00 -25.74
C GLU A 341 15.08 -14.41 -27.14
N ILE A 342 15.84 -13.37 -27.48
CA ILE A 342 15.87 -12.77 -28.82
C ILE A 342 16.99 -13.36 -29.68
N ASP A 343 16.84 -13.28 -31.00
CA ASP A 343 17.71 -13.96 -31.96
C ASP A 343 19.18 -13.48 -31.94
N SER A 344 19.46 -12.33 -31.33
CA SER A 344 20.76 -11.65 -31.34
C SER A 344 20.89 -10.75 -30.11
N PRO A 345 22.11 -10.44 -29.63
CA PRO A 345 22.27 -9.62 -28.44
C PRO A 345 21.54 -8.27 -28.54
N ALA A 346 20.92 -7.85 -27.44
CA ALA A 346 20.30 -6.54 -27.30
C ALA A 346 21.38 -5.45 -27.35
N THR A 347 21.06 -4.32 -27.96
CA THR A 347 21.95 -3.17 -28.11
C THR A 347 21.43 -1.91 -27.45
N ASP A 348 20.12 -1.84 -27.23
CA ASP A 348 19.45 -0.80 -26.46
C ASP A 348 18.04 -1.28 -26.07
N LEU A 349 17.50 -0.71 -25.00
CA LEU A 349 16.21 -1.06 -24.41
C LEU A 349 15.52 0.21 -23.90
N LYS A 350 14.22 0.32 -24.16
CA LYS A 350 13.36 1.35 -23.53
C LYS A 350 12.00 0.83 -23.13
N LEU A 351 11.51 1.34 -21.99
CA LEU A 351 10.17 1.14 -21.45
C LEU A 351 9.34 2.43 -21.59
N SER A 352 8.10 2.31 -22.06
CA SER A 352 7.16 3.44 -22.10
C SER A 352 6.76 3.89 -20.70
N ALA A 353 6.57 5.18 -20.46
CA ALA A 353 6.17 5.72 -19.15
C ALA A 353 4.89 5.10 -18.57
N ASN A 354 3.94 4.69 -19.42
CA ASN A 354 2.73 4.00 -18.97
C ASN A 354 2.91 2.50 -18.68
N GLY A 355 4.14 1.98 -18.79
CA GLY A 355 4.51 0.59 -18.54
C GLY A 355 3.99 -0.43 -19.56
N LYS A 356 3.26 -0.02 -20.62
CA LYS A 356 2.55 -0.96 -21.50
C LYS A 356 3.41 -1.54 -22.62
N ARG A 357 4.54 -0.90 -22.94
CA ARG A 357 5.32 -1.18 -24.15
C ARG A 357 6.81 -1.12 -23.88
N ILE A 358 7.50 -2.09 -24.45
CA ILE A 358 8.95 -2.23 -24.37
C ILE A 358 9.48 -2.32 -25.78
N ILE A 359 10.55 -1.60 -26.09
CA ILE A 359 11.27 -1.70 -27.35
C ILE A 359 12.70 -2.17 -27.11
N VAL A 360 13.14 -3.14 -27.92
CA VAL A 360 14.51 -3.68 -27.87
C VAL A 360 15.12 -3.65 -29.26
N GLY A 361 16.29 -3.04 -29.37
CA GLY A 361 17.14 -3.07 -30.57
C GLY A 361 18.17 -4.21 -30.47
N CYS A 362 18.55 -4.80 -31.60
CA CYS A 362 19.47 -5.93 -31.64
C CYS A 362 20.65 -5.73 -32.59
N GLU A 363 21.73 -6.47 -32.33
CA GLU A 363 22.94 -6.44 -33.16
C GLU A 363 22.72 -6.88 -34.60
N ASN A 364 21.82 -7.85 -34.82
CA ASN A 364 21.49 -8.31 -36.17
C ASN A 364 20.52 -7.38 -36.92
N GLY A 365 20.15 -6.21 -36.39
CA GLY A 365 19.20 -5.29 -37.00
C GLY A 365 17.72 -5.61 -36.73
N SER A 366 17.41 -6.55 -35.84
CA SER A 366 16.03 -6.76 -35.41
C SER A 366 15.60 -5.70 -34.39
N VAL A 367 14.33 -5.30 -34.45
CA VAL A 367 13.69 -4.47 -33.41
C VAL A 367 12.44 -5.18 -32.94
N TYR A 368 12.33 -5.42 -31.63
CA TYR A 368 11.20 -6.09 -31.02
C TYR A 368 10.37 -5.11 -30.22
N ILE A 369 9.04 -5.18 -30.39
CA ILE A 369 8.07 -4.45 -29.57
C ILE A 369 7.32 -5.45 -28.71
N PHE A 370 7.44 -5.34 -27.39
CA PHE A 370 6.76 -6.21 -26.44
C PHE A 370 5.62 -5.50 -25.72
N THR A 371 4.64 -6.29 -25.27
CA THR A 371 3.72 -5.90 -24.20
C THR A 371 4.42 -5.98 -22.84
N SER A 372 3.81 -5.40 -21.80
CA SER A 372 4.23 -5.59 -20.41
C SER A 372 4.25 -7.05 -19.93
N LYS A 373 3.58 -7.95 -20.65
CA LYS A 373 3.50 -9.39 -20.35
C LYS A 373 4.51 -10.24 -21.14
N GLY A 374 5.47 -9.62 -21.82
CA GLY A 374 6.50 -10.34 -22.58
C GLY A 374 6.06 -10.88 -23.94
N THR A 375 4.82 -10.64 -24.36
CA THR A 375 4.36 -11.01 -25.72
C THR A 375 4.94 -10.05 -26.76
N VAL A 376 5.59 -10.58 -27.81
CA VAL A 376 6.03 -9.81 -28.98
C VAL A 376 4.81 -9.38 -29.79
N LEU A 377 4.54 -8.08 -29.84
CA LEU A 377 3.49 -7.50 -30.68
C LEU A 377 3.93 -7.36 -32.13
N ARG A 378 5.18 -6.95 -32.32
CA ARG A 378 5.72 -6.68 -33.65
C ARG A 378 7.23 -6.86 -33.64
N ARG A 379 7.75 -7.27 -34.79
CA ARG A 379 9.16 -7.31 -35.10
C ARG A 379 9.41 -6.53 -36.39
N PHE A 380 10.39 -5.63 -36.34
CA PHE A 380 10.93 -4.97 -37.53
C PHE A 380 12.33 -5.51 -37.83
N LYS A 381 12.80 -5.29 -39.06
CA LYS A 381 14.11 -5.71 -39.53
C LYS A 381 14.76 -4.58 -40.31
N THR A 382 15.97 -4.20 -39.91
CA THR A 382 16.87 -3.31 -40.63
C THR A 382 18.00 -4.12 -41.27
N SER A 383 18.71 -3.49 -42.20
CA SER A 383 19.90 -4.05 -42.87
C SER A 383 21.08 -4.20 -41.91
N GLU A 384 21.22 -3.28 -40.97
CA GLU A 384 22.38 -3.15 -40.07
C GLU A 384 21.99 -3.10 -38.59
N LYS A 385 23.00 -3.27 -37.73
CA LYS A 385 22.88 -3.22 -36.26
C LYS A 385 22.07 -2.01 -35.79
N VAL A 386 21.07 -2.25 -34.95
CA VAL A 386 20.32 -1.16 -34.28
C VAL A 386 21.20 -0.65 -33.14
N LEU A 387 21.33 0.66 -32.99
CA LEU A 387 22.19 1.29 -31.99
C LEU A 387 21.42 1.98 -30.87
N LYS A 388 20.28 2.58 -31.21
CA LYS A 388 19.45 3.34 -30.28
C LYS A 388 17.98 3.12 -30.56
N VAL A 389 17.18 3.05 -29.51
CA VAL A 389 15.73 2.90 -29.59
C VAL A 389 15.02 3.91 -28.69
N ALA A 390 13.81 4.29 -29.07
CA ALA A 390 12.92 5.14 -28.31
C ALA A 390 11.48 4.63 -28.40
N VAL A 391 10.73 4.86 -27.34
CA VAL A 391 9.29 4.63 -27.28
C VAL A 391 8.62 5.85 -26.65
N SER A 392 7.56 6.33 -27.27
CA SER A 392 6.76 7.44 -26.72
C SER A 392 6.18 7.09 -25.33
N PRO A 393 5.90 8.08 -24.46
CA PRO A 393 5.35 7.82 -23.12
C PRO A 393 4.01 7.05 -23.14
N CYS A 394 3.17 7.28 -24.16
CA CYS A 394 1.93 6.52 -24.39
C CYS A 394 2.15 5.08 -24.93
N GLY A 395 3.36 4.73 -25.36
CA GLY A 395 3.70 3.41 -25.90
C GLY A 395 3.23 3.16 -27.34
N GLU A 396 2.65 4.14 -28.03
CA GLU A 396 2.05 3.90 -29.36
C GLU A 396 3.00 4.15 -30.53
N TYR A 397 4.05 4.94 -30.29
CA TYR A 397 5.06 5.33 -31.28
C TYR A 397 6.46 4.89 -30.86
N TYR A 398 7.25 4.52 -31.86
CA TYR A 398 8.54 3.89 -31.75
C TYR A 398 9.54 4.56 -32.68
N GLY A 399 10.79 4.67 -32.26
CA GLY A 399 11.87 5.19 -33.09
C GLY A 399 13.14 4.39 -32.87
N TRP A 400 13.95 4.25 -33.91
CA TRP A 400 15.26 3.62 -33.78
C TRP A 400 16.23 4.10 -34.86
N GLY A 401 17.52 3.95 -34.58
CA GLY A 401 18.57 4.23 -35.55
C GLY A 401 19.52 3.05 -35.70
N SER A 402 19.95 2.80 -36.94
CA SER A 402 20.90 1.74 -37.28
C SER A 402 22.30 2.27 -37.57
N LEU A 403 23.28 1.38 -37.52
CA LEU A 403 24.71 1.66 -37.68
C LEU A 403 25.06 2.29 -39.03
N ASP A 404 24.30 1.97 -40.08
CA ASP A 404 24.47 2.60 -41.38
C ASP A 404 23.98 4.06 -41.43
N GLY A 405 23.37 4.59 -40.37
CA GLY A 405 22.78 5.92 -40.37
C GLY A 405 21.39 5.97 -41.01
N MET A 406 20.60 4.90 -40.92
CA MET A 406 19.15 5.02 -41.15
C MET A 406 18.43 5.29 -39.83
N VAL A 407 17.52 6.25 -39.84
CA VAL A 407 16.60 6.55 -38.74
C VAL A 407 15.18 6.18 -39.15
N TYR A 408 14.46 5.55 -38.24
CA TYR A 408 13.12 5.03 -38.46
C TYR A 408 12.18 5.57 -37.40
N PHE A 409 10.95 5.90 -37.82
CA PHE A 409 9.84 6.19 -36.92
C PHE A 409 8.62 5.38 -37.34
N ALA A 410 7.95 4.79 -36.36
CA ALA A 410 6.89 3.82 -36.58
C ALA A 410 5.79 3.94 -35.51
N ASP A 411 4.63 3.38 -35.84
CA ASP A 411 3.56 3.08 -34.88
C ASP A 411 3.23 1.57 -34.93
N ALA A 412 2.16 1.17 -34.24
CA ALA A 412 1.69 -0.22 -34.27
C ALA A 412 1.28 -0.72 -35.67
N LYS A 413 0.96 0.18 -36.63
CA LYS A 413 0.56 -0.16 -38.00
C LYS A 413 1.77 -0.40 -38.89
N GLY A 414 2.88 0.29 -38.66
CA GLY A 414 4.14 0.09 -39.37
C GLY A 414 5.04 1.33 -39.36
N ILE A 415 6.04 1.32 -40.23
CA ILE A 415 6.96 2.45 -40.42
C ILE A 415 6.21 3.61 -41.06
N LYS A 416 6.33 4.81 -40.48
CA LYS A 416 5.73 6.06 -40.98
C LYS A 416 6.67 6.78 -41.91
N TRP A 417 7.94 6.89 -41.50
CA TRP A 417 8.99 7.50 -42.30
C TRP A 417 10.35 6.88 -41.96
N THR A 418 11.27 7.01 -42.90
CA THR A 418 12.67 6.63 -42.77
C THR A 418 13.54 7.72 -43.36
N GLU A 419 14.71 7.93 -42.79
CA GLU A 419 15.65 8.93 -43.27
C GLU A 419 17.08 8.41 -43.23
N LYS A 420 17.81 8.63 -44.33
CA LYS A 420 19.25 8.38 -44.37
C LYS A 420 19.98 9.61 -43.86
N THR A 421 20.65 9.45 -42.74
CA THR A 421 21.54 10.44 -42.15
C THR A 421 22.98 10.20 -42.62
N GLY A 422 23.80 11.25 -42.62
CA GLY A 422 25.21 11.14 -43.04
C GLY A 422 26.09 10.32 -42.08
N ASN A 423 25.60 10.05 -40.86
CA ASN A 423 26.24 9.20 -39.87
C ASN A 423 25.19 8.59 -38.92
N TYR A 424 25.55 7.60 -38.11
CA TYR A 424 24.64 7.01 -37.12
C TYR A 424 24.23 7.99 -36.02
N ILE A 425 23.04 7.78 -35.46
CA ILE A 425 22.54 8.60 -34.36
C ILE A 425 23.21 8.24 -33.04
N ARG A 426 23.42 9.25 -32.19
CA ARG A 426 23.98 9.12 -30.85
C ARG A 426 22.90 8.82 -29.82
N ASP A 427 21.71 9.40 -29.98
CA ASP A 427 20.54 9.17 -29.14
C ASP A 427 19.26 9.57 -29.90
N ILE A 428 18.11 9.09 -29.43
CA ILE A 428 16.77 9.40 -29.96
C ILE A 428 15.75 9.40 -28.81
N ASP A 429 14.77 10.30 -28.87
CA ASP A 429 13.66 10.36 -27.92
C ASP A 429 12.38 10.89 -28.59
N ILE A 430 11.21 10.55 -28.03
CA ILE A 430 9.89 10.82 -28.63
C ILE A 430 8.96 11.39 -27.56
N SER A 431 8.28 12.50 -27.87
CA SER A 431 7.30 13.11 -26.97
C SER A 431 5.95 12.39 -26.96
N GLN A 432 5.03 12.85 -26.09
CA GLN A 432 3.72 12.23 -25.93
C GLN A 432 2.94 12.17 -27.24
N GLY A 433 2.32 11.02 -27.51
CA GLY A 433 1.54 10.80 -28.72
C GLY A 433 2.36 10.83 -30.02
N GLY A 434 3.69 10.74 -29.95
CA GLY A 434 4.56 10.78 -31.13
C GLY A 434 4.57 12.13 -31.82
N ARG A 435 4.17 13.21 -31.13
CA ARG A 435 4.03 14.56 -31.71
C ARG A 435 5.35 15.03 -32.32
N PHE A 436 6.44 14.85 -31.60
CA PHE A 436 7.78 15.18 -32.03
C PHE A 436 8.77 14.07 -31.71
N THR A 437 9.77 13.94 -32.57
CA THR A 437 10.93 13.06 -32.40
C THR A 437 12.19 13.93 -32.46
N VAL A 438 13.09 13.70 -31.51
CA VAL A 438 14.40 14.36 -31.48
C VAL A 438 15.50 13.31 -31.56
N PHE A 439 16.53 13.56 -32.35
CA PHE A 439 17.71 12.70 -32.41
C PHE A 439 18.97 13.49 -32.70
N GLY A 440 20.10 12.93 -32.28
CA GLY A 440 21.41 13.58 -32.40
C GLY A 440 22.32 12.83 -33.36
N ILE A 441 23.04 13.54 -34.21
CA ILE A 441 24.07 12.98 -35.09
C ILE A 441 25.35 13.77 -34.89
N ASN A 442 26.42 13.12 -34.42
CA ASN A 442 27.65 13.83 -34.02
C ASN A 442 27.33 14.98 -33.04
N ASN A 443 27.44 16.23 -33.48
CA ASN A 443 27.10 17.43 -32.72
C ASN A 443 25.79 18.11 -33.18
N ASP A 444 25.07 17.55 -34.16
CA ASP A 444 23.83 18.12 -34.66
C ASP A 444 22.61 17.53 -33.93
N VAL A 445 21.73 18.39 -33.43
CA VAL A 445 20.40 18.02 -32.91
C VAL A 445 19.37 18.27 -34.01
N ILE A 446 18.49 17.29 -34.24
CA ILE A 446 17.43 17.38 -35.24
C ILE A 446 16.09 17.15 -34.55
N PHE A 447 15.16 18.07 -34.75
CA PHE A 447 13.81 18.03 -34.19
C PHE A 447 12.78 17.92 -35.31
N LYS A 448 11.96 16.85 -35.28
CA LYS A 448 11.04 16.48 -36.35
C LYS A 448 9.63 16.25 -35.85
N ASP A 449 8.66 16.50 -36.70
CA ASP A 449 7.27 16.14 -36.43
C ASP A 449 6.96 14.67 -36.72
N ILE A 450 5.72 14.30 -36.45
CA ILE A 450 5.18 12.95 -36.70
C ILE A 450 5.22 12.53 -38.19
N LYS A 451 5.28 13.48 -39.13
CA LYS A 451 5.36 13.23 -40.58
C LYS A 451 6.81 13.09 -41.08
N GLY A 452 7.79 13.45 -40.25
CA GLY A 452 9.21 13.42 -40.59
C GLY A 452 9.75 14.75 -41.16
N GLU A 453 8.94 15.81 -41.09
CA GLU A 453 9.35 17.16 -41.47
C GLU A 453 10.26 17.74 -40.39
N THR A 454 11.42 18.29 -40.79
CA THR A 454 12.35 18.94 -39.86
C THR A 454 11.83 20.32 -39.50
N PHE A 455 11.56 20.53 -38.21
CA PHE A 455 11.19 21.84 -37.67
C PHE A 455 12.41 22.73 -37.51
N TRP A 456 13.45 22.20 -36.86
CA TRP A 456 14.74 22.86 -36.73
C TRP A 456 15.87 21.85 -36.60
N LYS A 457 17.08 22.35 -36.89
CA LYS A 457 18.34 21.65 -36.73
C LYS A 457 19.35 22.64 -36.16
N GLU A 458 20.10 22.21 -35.14
CA GLU A 458 21.11 23.04 -34.49
C GLU A 458 22.43 22.29 -34.34
N SER A 459 23.55 22.95 -34.61
CA SER A 459 24.90 22.41 -34.47
C SER A 459 25.55 22.85 -33.17
N LEU A 460 25.92 21.89 -32.33
CA LEU A 460 26.47 22.11 -31.00
C LEU A 460 28.01 22.14 -31.00
N PRO A 461 28.64 22.70 -29.95
CA PRO A 461 30.10 22.78 -29.85
C PRO A 461 30.82 21.43 -29.69
N GLN A 462 30.11 20.38 -29.26
CA GLN A 462 30.69 19.05 -29.02
C GLN A 462 29.73 17.92 -29.41
N TRP A 463 30.28 16.70 -29.49
CA TRP A 463 29.49 15.51 -29.76
C TRP A 463 28.44 15.27 -28.67
N ILE A 464 27.23 15.03 -29.14
CA ILE A 464 26.07 14.68 -28.34
C ILE A 464 26.27 13.26 -27.81
N THR A 465 26.02 13.10 -26.52
CA THR A 465 26.02 11.80 -25.86
C THR A 465 24.61 11.36 -25.52
N LYS A 466 23.74 12.30 -25.14
CA LYS A 466 22.38 12.04 -24.69
C LYS A 466 21.40 13.15 -25.05
N ILE A 467 20.16 12.77 -25.35
CA ILE A 467 19.05 13.68 -25.61
C ILE A 467 17.80 13.20 -24.86
N LYS A 468 17.06 14.14 -24.29
CA LYS A 468 15.70 13.91 -23.79
C LYS A 468 14.74 15.01 -24.16
N ILE A 469 13.49 14.64 -24.43
CA ILE A 469 12.38 15.56 -24.69
C ILE A 469 11.30 15.38 -23.62
N THR A 470 10.70 16.48 -23.17
CA THR A 470 9.56 16.42 -22.24
C THR A 470 8.33 15.80 -22.89
N GLU A 471 7.42 15.23 -22.09
CA GLU A 471 6.24 14.58 -22.63
C GLU A 471 5.36 15.60 -23.41
N ASN A 472 5.26 16.84 -22.91
CA ASN A 472 4.58 17.95 -23.61
C ASN A 472 5.34 18.54 -24.81
N SER A 473 6.57 18.09 -25.09
CA SER A 473 7.49 18.58 -26.14
C SER A 473 8.06 20.00 -26.01
N HIS A 474 7.75 20.76 -24.96
CA HIS A 474 8.18 22.15 -24.80
C HIS A 474 9.66 22.34 -24.42
N ARG A 475 10.34 21.26 -24.01
CA ARG A 475 11.75 21.30 -23.62
C ARG A 475 12.51 20.12 -24.20
N ILE A 476 13.69 20.42 -24.73
CA ILE A 476 14.65 19.44 -25.22
C ILE A 476 15.96 19.65 -24.47
N PHE A 477 16.45 18.59 -23.83
CA PHE A 477 17.70 18.58 -23.07
C PHE A 477 18.76 17.80 -23.84
N VAL A 478 19.96 18.36 -23.95
CA VAL A 478 21.05 17.77 -24.72
C VAL A 478 22.33 17.78 -23.89
N GLY A 479 22.90 16.59 -23.68
CA GLY A 479 24.16 16.38 -23.00
C GLY A 479 25.28 16.03 -23.97
N MET A 480 26.47 16.53 -23.68
CA MET A 480 27.65 16.43 -24.55
C MET A 480 28.83 15.75 -23.86
N GLU A 481 29.82 15.36 -24.67
CA GLU A 481 31.01 14.63 -24.21
C GLU A 481 31.94 15.45 -23.30
N ASN A 482 31.97 16.78 -23.47
CA ASN A 482 32.74 17.71 -22.62
C ASN A 482 32.01 18.12 -21.32
N GLY A 483 30.78 17.64 -21.11
CA GLY A 483 29.93 18.00 -19.97
C GLY A 483 29.04 19.22 -20.16
N GLU A 484 29.02 19.82 -21.36
CA GLU A 484 28.00 20.80 -21.68
C GLU A 484 26.60 20.16 -21.72
N TYR A 485 25.66 20.86 -21.11
CA TYR A 485 24.27 20.47 -20.97
C TYR A 485 23.38 21.66 -21.30
N TRP A 486 22.63 21.54 -22.40
CA TRP A 486 21.86 22.63 -22.98
C TRP A 486 20.36 22.29 -22.97
N CYS A 487 19.54 23.31 -22.77
CA CYS A 487 18.09 23.22 -22.83
C CYS A 487 17.56 24.08 -23.98
N PHE A 488 16.71 23.51 -24.82
CA PHE A 488 16.05 24.17 -25.95
C PHE A 488 14.53 24.21 -25.77
N SER A 489 13.89 25.23 -26.35
CA SER A 489 12.44 25.23 -26.57
C SER A 489 12.05 24.36 -27.76
N ASP A 490 10.75 24.07 -27.88
CA ASP A 490 10.14 23.45 -29.07
C ASP A 490 10.37 24.26 -30.37
N GLU A 491 10.59 25.56 -30.26
CA GLU A 491 10.97 26.44 -31.37
C GLU A 491 12.47 26.39 -31.74
N GLY A 492 13.29 25.69 -30.97
CA GLY A 492 14.75 25.57 -31.20
C GLY A 492 15.60 26.66 -30.56
N ASN A 493 15.01 27.53 -29.73
CA ASN A 493 15.75 28.55 -29.00
C ASN A 493 16.48 27.94 -27.80
N ALA A 494 17.78 28.20 -27.65
CA ALA A 494 18.53 27.80 -26.46
C ALA A 494 18.08 28.64 -25.26
N LEU A 495 17.42 28.01 -24.29
CA LEU A 495 16.86 28.64 -23.10
C LEU A 495 17.93 28.90 -22.05
N TRP A 496 18.78 27.90 -21.81
CA TRP A 496 19.92 28.02 -20.90
C TRP A 496 20.99 26.96 -21.22
N LYS A 497 22.19 27.18 -20.67
CA LYS A 497 23.36 26.33 -20.87
C LYS A 497 24.10 26.16 -19.54
N LYS A 498 24.55 24.95 -19.26
CA LYS A 498 25.32 24.60 -18.06
C LYS A 498 26.45 23.66 -18.44
N ASN A 499 27.52 23.64 -17.64
CA ASN A 499 28.62 22.70 -17.82
C ASN A 499 28.95 21.99 -16.51
N PHE A 500 28.93 20.66 -16.54
CA PHE A 500 29.22 19.80 -15.39
C PHE A 500 30.69 19.33 -15.35
N ASN A 501 31.51 19.72 -16.33
CA ASN A 501 32.92 19.37 -16.48
C ASN A 501 33.18 17.85 -16.48
N ASP A 502 32.18 17.08 -16.88
CA ASP A 502 32.23 15.63 -16.98
C ASP A 502 31.18 15.16 -17.98
N LYS A 503 31.50 14.09 -18.71
CA LYS A 503 30.66 13.56 -19.79
C LYS A 503 29.26 13.24 -19.28
N ILE A 504 28.23 13.73 -19.97
CA ILE A 504 26.84 13.39 -19.65
C ILE A 504 26.54 12.00 -20.20
N VAL A 505 26.17 11.07 -19.33
CA VAL A 505 25.92 9.67 -19.69
C VAL A 505 24.45 9.30 -19.66
N ASP A 506 23.62 10.05 -18.94
CA ASP A 506 22.17 9.90 -19.00
C ASP A 506 21.45 11.21 -18.66
N ILE A 507 20.21 11.32 -19.13
CA ILE A 507 19.32 12.45 -18.84
C ILE A 507 17.96 11.88 -18.46
N ASN A 508 17.37 12.41 -17.40
CA ASN A 508 15.99 12.15 -17.00
C ASN A 508 15.23 13.47 -17.04
N THR A 509 13.96 13.45 -17.40
CA THR A 509 13.17 14.67 -17.49
C THR A 509 11.74 14.45 -17.02
N SER A 510 11.16 15.52 -16.51
CA SER A 510 9.76 15.70 -16.14
C SER A 510 9.32 17.06 -16.68
N GLU A 511 8.09 17.47 -16.40
CA GLU A 511 7.58 18.73 -16.94
C GLU A 511 8.27 19.95 -16.33
N ASN A 512 8.55 19.92 -15.02
CA ASN A 512 9.12 21.07 -14.31
C ASN A 512 10.59 20.89 -13.94
N TYR A 513 11.09 19.65 -13.93
CA TYR A 513 12.43 19.31 -13.47
C TYR A 513 13.18 18.43 -14.46
N ASN A 514 14.50 18.45 -14.37
CA ASN A 514 15.36 17.60 -15.18
C ASN A 514 16.56 17.09 -14.38
N GLY A 515 17.12 15.97 -14.83
CA GLY A 515 18.22 15.29 -14.19
C GLY A 515 19.35 15.02 -15.19
N ALA A 516 20.57 15.38 -14.83
CA ALA A 516 21.78 15.08 -15.60
C ALA A 516 22.67 14.10 -14.82
N VAL A 517 23.04 12.99 -15.44
CA VAL A 517 23.93 11.98 -14.85
C VAL A 517 25.28 12.05 -15.54
N THR A 518 26.35 12.23 -14.77
CA THR A 518 27.72 12.31 -15.30
C THR A 518 28.44 10.97 -15.26
N ALA A 519 29.50 10.81 -16.06
CA ALA A 519 30.27 9.58 -16.16
C ALA A 519 30.93 9.16 -14.83
N LYS A 520 31.25 10.12 -13.96
CA LYS A 520 31.74 9.88 -12.59
C LYS A 520 30.64 9.36 -11.63
N GLY A 521 29.40 9.20 -12.10
CA GLY A 521 28.30 8.64 -11.29
C GLY A 521 27.56 9.67 -10.45
N LYS A 522 27.81 10.96 -10.68
CA LYS A 522 27.11 12.05 -10.00
C LYS A 522 25.84 12.42 -10.76
N THR A 523 24.72 12.52 -10.02
CA THR A 523 23.41 12.91 -10.56
C THR A 523 23.06 14.29 -10.04
N PHE A 524 22.72 15.19 -10.96
CA PHE A 524 22.28 16.55 -10.67
C PHE A 524 20.80 16.70 -11.00
N ILE A 525 19.99 17.20 -10.08
CA ILE A 525 18.58 17.52 -10.28
C ILE A 525 18.45 19.04 -10.36
N LEU A 526 17.82 19.50 -11.43
CA LEU A 526 17.69 20.89 -11.80
C LEU A 526 16.23 21.30 -11.96
N ASP A 527 15.94 22.57 -11.71
CA ASP A 527 14.66 23.19 -12.10
C ASP A 527 14.59 23.47 -13.61
N SER A 528 13.44 23.98 -14.06
CA SER A 528 13.21 24.33 -15.47
C SER A 528 14.12 25.44 -16.01
N GLU A 529 14.74 26.24 -15.13
CA GLU A 529 15.65 27.35 -15.45
C GLU A 529 17.13 26.92 -15.45
N GLY A 530 17.43 25.67 -15.04
CA GLY A 530 18.77 25.12 -14.97
C GLY A 530 19.48 25.35 -13.64
N ASN A 531 18.77 25.89 -12.63
CA ASN A 531 19.30 26.01 -11.27
C ASN A 531 19.33 24.64 -10.62
N GLU A 532 20.39 24.40 -9.83
CA GLU A 532 20.54 23.14 -9.12
C GLU A 532 19.69 23.12 -7.86
N ILE A 533 18.87 22.07 -7.75
CA ILE A 533 18.05 21.81 -6.56
C ILE A 533 18.84 20.92 -5.60
N PHE A 534 19.42 19.85 -6.12
CA PHE A 534 20.14 18.84 -5.35
C PHE A 534 21.04 17.99 -6.25
N ASN A 535 22.08 17.39 -5.67
CA ASN A 535 22.94 16.42 -6.34
C ASN A 535 23.32 15.28 -5.38
N PHE A 536 23.56 14.09 -5.93
CA PHE A 536 23.99 12.91 -5.18
C PHE A 536 24.91 12.03 -6.00
N GLU A 537 25.69 11.19 -5.34
CA GLU A 537 26.53 10.17 -5.98
C GLU A 537 25.87 8.80 -5.95
N SER A 538 26.14 7.98 -6.98
CA SER A 538 25.70 6.59 -7.03
C SER A 538 26.24 5.81 -5.82
N GLY A 539 25.36 5.12 -5.11
CA GLY A 539 25.67 4.39 -3.87
C GLY A 539 25.37 5.15 -2.58
N GLU A 540 24.92 6.41 -2.67
CA GLU A 540 24.48 7.16 -1.49
C GLU A 540 23.03 6.81 -1.13
N LYS A 541 22.79 6.61 0.17
CA LYS A 541 21.43 6.50 0.70
C LYS A 541 20.77 7.87 0.69
N ILE A 542 19.70 7.99 -0.08
CA ILE A 542 18.96 9.24 -0.23
C ILE A 542 17.70 9.19 0.61
N GLN A 543 17.75 9.83 1.78
CA GLN A 543 16.53 10.24 2.47
C GLN A 543 16.13 11.61 1.92
N TYR A 544 14.93 11.68 1.35
CA TYR A 544 14.38 12.93 0.84
C TYR A 544 13.14 13.31 1.63
N ALA A 545 13.03 14.60 1.93
CA ALA A 545 11.84 15.18 2.54
C ALA A 545 10.93 15.87 1.51
N THR A 546 11.25 15.76 0.22
CA THR A 546 10.46 16.41 -0.83
C THR A 546 9.12 15.72 -0.99
N SER A 547 8.04 16.51 -1.00
CA SER A 547 6.70 16.04 -1.36
C SER A 547 6.46 16.04 -2.87
N GLU A 548 7.42 16.52 -3.67
CA GLU A 548 7.27 16.68 -5.12
C GLU A 548 7.50 15.35 -5.88
N PRO A 549 6.45 14.72 -6.43
CA PRO A 549 6.57 13.41 -7.08
C PRO A 549 7.48 13.42 -8.31
N GLU A 550 7.57 14.55 -9.01
CA GLU A 550 8.42 14.69 -10.21
C GLU A 550 9.91 14.56 -9.86
N ILE A 551 10.36 15.22 -8.79
CA ILE A 551 11.76 15.14 -8.34
C ILE A 551 12.09 13.69 -7.94
N ILE A 552 11.17 13.03 -7.25
CA ILE A 552 11.33 11.64 -6.81
C ILE A 552 11.48 10.70 -8.01
N ARG A 553 10.64 10.87 -9.04
CA ARG A 553 10.73 10.09 -10.28
C ARG A 553 12.09 10.26 -10.97
N LEU A 554 12.67 11.47 -10.97
CA LEU A 554 13.98 11.73 -11.57
C LEU A 554 15.13 11.05 -10.83
N MET A 555 15.00 10.88 -9.51
CA MET A 555 15.99 10.17 -8.69
C MET A 555 15.96 8.66 -8.92
N SER A 556 14.82 8.09 -9.32
CA SER A 556 14.67 6.67 -9.64
C SER A 556 15.39 6.25 -10.94
N GLY A 557 15.51 4.94 -11.15
CA GLY A 557 16.14 4.32 -12.31
C GLY A 557 17.62 4.01 -12.11
N LYS A 558 18.30 3.60 -13.19
CA LYS A 558 19.72 3.29 -13.16
C LYS A 558 20.54 4.58 -13.03
N LYS A 559 21.40 4.65 -12.00
CA LYS A 559 22.43 5.67 -11.83
C LYS A 559 23.76 4.94 -11.60
N GLY A 560 24.70 5.07 -12.53
CA GLY A 560 25.98 4.33 -12.44
C GLY A 560 25.79 2.82 -12.36
N LYS A 561 26.25 2.22 -11.26
CA LYS A 561 26.13 0.77 -10.97
C LYS A 561 24.93 0.43 -10.09
N CYS A 562 24.16 1.43 -9.65
CA CYS A 562 23.03 1.26 -8.75
C CYS A 562 21.71 1.49 -9.50
N PHE A 563 20.67 0.81 -9.08
CA PHE A 563 19.30 1.02 -9.52
C PHE A 563 18.48 1.52 -8.35
N TYR A 564 17.83 2.67 -8.51
CA TYR A 564 17.02 3.31 -7.48
C TYR A 564 15.54 3.16 -7.76
N PHE A 565 14.74 2.85 -6.74
CA PHE A 565 13.28 2.76 -6.85
C PHE A 565 12.59 3.21 -5.56
N LEU A 566 11.31 3.53 -5.68
CA LEU A 566 10.51 4.06 -4.57
C LEU A 566 10.10 3.02 -3.54
N SER A 567 10.17 3.37 -2.26
CA SER A 567 9.52 2.63 -1.18
C SER A 567 7.99 2.59 -1.37
N LYS A 568 7.31 1.61 -0.75
CA LYS A 568 5.85 1.48 -0.84
C LYS A 568 5.11 2.74 -0.41
N ASP A 569 5.59 3.40 0.65
CA ASP A 569 5.05 4.65 1.19
C ASP A 569 5.53 5.90 0.45
N LYS A 570 6.43 5.74 -0.55
CA LYS A 570 7.02 6.79 -1.39
C LYS A 570 7.81 7.85 -0.64
N ASN A 571 8.35 7.53 0.53
CA ASN A 571 9.16 8.45 1.33
C ASN A 571 10.66 8.14 1.33
N GLN A 572 11.07 7.00 0.76
CA GLN A 572 12.47 6.58 0.70
C GLN A 572 12.81 6.00 -0.67
N LEU A 573 14.06 6.17 -1.10
CA LEU A 573 14.60 5.50 -2.26
C LEU A 573 15.39 4.28 -1.79
N TRP A 574 15.03 3.14 -2.36
CA TRP A 574 15.78 1.91 -2.21
C TRP A 574 16.84 1.81 -3.28
N GLU A 575 17.98 1.26 -2.90
CA GLU A 575 19.12 1.06 -3.77
C GLU A 575 19.33 -0.44 -4.01
N TYR A 576 19.52 -0.80 -5.28
CA TYR A 576 19.92 -2.15 -5.68
C TYR A 576 21.21 -2.11 -6.51
N ASN A 577 22.19 -2.92 -6.13
CA ASN A 577 23.44 -3.04 -6.88
C ASN A 577 23.24 -3.89 -8.12
N ILE A 578 23.42 -3.29 -9.30
CA ILE A 578 23.21 -3.97 -10.58
C ILE A 578 24.37 -4.93 -10.83
N ARG A 579 24.05 -6.20 -11.11
CA ARG A 579 25.03 -7.23 -11.47
C ARG A 579 25.77 -6.85 -12.76
N GLU A 580 27.06 -7.15 -12.83
CA GLU A 580 27.91 -6.79 -13.99
C GLU A 580 27.45 -7.40 -15.32
N LYS A 581 26.65 -8.48 -15.29
CA LYS A 581 26.13 -9.16 -16.48
C LYS A 581 24.98 -8.42 -17.17
N ILE A 582 24.37 -7.43 -16.52
CA ILE A 582 23.23 -6.70 -17.08
C ILE A 582 23.73 -5.62 -18.05
N ASN A 583 23.39 -5.76 -19.33
CA ASN A 583 23.75 -4.82 -20.39
C ASN A 583 22.91 -3.53 -20.29
N PHE A 584 21.59 -3.69 -20.29
CA PHE A 584 20.62 -2.60 -20.24
C PHE A 584 19.53 -2.90 -19.21
N ILE A 585 19.02 -1.85 -18.58
CA ILE A 585 17.93 -1.91 -17.62
C ILE A 585 17.09 -0.63 -17.76
N ASP A 586 15.79 -0.79 -17.72
CA ASP A 586 14.82 0.31 -17.69
C ASP A 586 13.62 -0.09 -16.84
N ALA A 587 12.96 0.86 -16.19
CA ALA A 587 11.94 0.56 -15.20
C ALA A 587 10.94 1.70 -14.97
N LEU A 588 9.81 1.32 -14.38
CA LEU A 588 8.92 2.28 -13.72
C LEU A 588 9.53 2.73 -12.39
N ASP A 589 9.20 3.95 -11.99
CA ASP A 589 9.70 4.61 -10.77
C ASP A 589 9.28 3.91 -9.48
N ASP A 590 8.10 3.29 -9.49
CA ASP A 590 7.57 2.46 -8.40
C ASP A 590 8.12 1.02 -8.37
N GLY A 591 8.97 0.64 -9.33
CA GLY A 591 9.48 -0.72 -9.46
C GLY A 591 8.42 -1.75 -9.88
N GLY A 592 7.23 -1.32 -10.30
CA GLY A 592 6.13 -2.19 -10.71
C GLY A 592 6.41 -2.97 -11.99
N LEU A 593 7.36 -2.49 -12.81
CA LEU A 593 7.93 -3.23 -13.93
C LEU A 593 9.38 -2.80 -14.15
N ILE A 594 10.29 -3.76 -14.08
CA ILE A 594 11.72 -3.60 -14.36
C ILE A 594 12.07 -4.56 -15.49
N ILE A 595 12.66 -4.04 -16.56
CA ILE A 595 13.13 -4.83 -17.69
C ILE A 595 14.65 -4.76 -17.72
N SER A 596 15.31 -5.90 -17.77
CA SER A 596 16.75 -5.99 -17.96
C SER A 596 17.09 -6.90 -19.13
N THR A 597 18.31 -6.74 -19.63
CA THR A 597 18.86 -7.56 -20.72
C THR A 597 20.22 -8.10 -20.35
N GLU A 598 20.45 -9.38 -20.63
CA GLU A 598 21.75 -10.03 -20.54
C GLU A 598 22.04 -10.69 -21.89
N SER A 599 22.84 -10.03 -22.72
CA SER A 599 23.10 -10.45 -24.11
C SER A 599 21.79 -10.67 -24.90
N LYS A 600 21.38 -11.92 -25.14
CA LYS A 600 20.18 -12.31 -25.89
C LYS A 600 18.93 -12.47 -25.03
N ASN A 601 19.06 -12.46 -23.71
CA ASN A 601 17.95 -12.73 -22.81
C ASN A 601 17.37 -11.41 -22.30
N ILE A 602 16.06 -11.29 -22.37
CA ILE A 602 15.29 -10.20 -21.76
C ILE A 602 14.60 -10.79 -20.53
N PHE A 603 14.76 -10.12 -19.39
CA PHE A 603 14.11 -10.50 -18.15
C PHE A 603 13.20 -9.38 -17.67
N ALA A 604 12.03 -9.75 -17.14
CA ALA A 604 11.12 -8.84 -16.49
C ALA A 604 10.91 -9.23 -15.04
N PHE A 605 10.98 -8.22 -14.18
CA PHE A 605 10.76 -8.34 -12.75
C PHE A 605 9.78 -7.26 -12.29
N ARG A 606 9.23 -7.45 -11.10
CA ARG A 606 8.61 -6.38 -10.33
C ARG A 606 9.06 -6.44 -8.89
N ILE A 607 8.93 -5.31 -8.21
CA ILE A 607 9.18 -5.21 -6.79
C ILE A 607 7.88 -5.45 -6.05
N ILE A 608 7.91 -6.40 -5.11
CA ILE A 608 6.82 -6.65 -4.18
C ILE A 608 7.28 -6.34 -2.77
N TRP A 609 6.38 -5.78 -1.97
CA TRP A 609 6.66 -5.38 -0.60
C TRP A 609 6.09 -6.44 0.34
N LYS A 610 6.94 -7.11 1.12
CA LYS A 610 6.55 -8.17 2.05
C LYS A 610 7.02 -7.94 3.47
#